data_AF-A0A9D8EEL3-F1
#
_entry.id   AF-A0A9D8EEL3-F1
#
_cell.length_a   1.000
_cell.length_b   1.000
_cell.length_c   1.000
_cell.angle_alpha   90.00
_cell.angle_beta   90.00
_cell.angle_gamma   90.00
#
_symmetry.space_group_name_H-M   'P 1'
#
loop_
_entity.id
_entity.type
_entity.pdbx_description
1 polymer ?
#
loop_
_entity_poly.entity_id
_entity_poly.type
_entity_poly.pdbx_seq_one_letter_code
_entity_poly.pdbx_strand_id
1 'polypeptide(L)'
;MLDIEKLKKAQVMSRRMFLINHLCGKSGSDIYYLFGLLNMYNAKNRGKWFWQKAAFTGVLKDDFDKFNSYMDNFANKFKSYDQNHIDKSLEEADVLLKKLVADLETSLFISKEQDESTVRTYVDENIKSLIDQSLKGL
;
A
#
# COMPACT_ATOMS: atom_id res chain seq x y z
N MET A 1 -5.61 18.16 4.07
CA MET A 1 -4.43 18.53 3.28
C MET A 1 -3.22 17.84 3.90
N LEU A 2 -2.29 17.36 3.09
CA LEU A 2 -1.13 16.58 3.56
C LEU A 2 -0.13 17.52 4.26
N ASP A 3 0.25 17.25 5.51
CA ASP A 3 1.27 18.04 6.22
C ASP A 3 2.67 17.61 5.74
N ILE A 4 3.10 18.24 4.65
CA ILE A 4 4.34 17.88 3.94
C ILE A 4 5.57 18.13 4.81
N GLU A 5 5.58 19.20 5.60
CA GLU A 5 6.72 19.52 6.47
C GLU A 5 6.88 18.48 7.58
N LYS A 6 5.77 18.05 8.18
CA LYS A 6 5.78 16.93 9.13
C LYS A 6 6.23 15.64 8.45
N LEU A 7 5.74 15.35 7.25
CA LEU A 7 6.08 14.13 6.52
C LEU A 7 7.55 14.09 6.07
N LYS A 8 8.12 15.24 5.70
CA LYS A 8 9.56 15.38 5.38
C LYS A 8 10.43 15.04 6.59
N LYS A 9 10.00 15.32 7.81
CA LYS A 9 10.74 14.99 9.04
C LYS A 9 10.60 13.53 9.47
N ALA A 10 9.55 12.84 9.04
CA ALA A 10 9.29 11.46 9.41
C ALA A 10 10.37 10.48 8.91
N GLN A 11 10.47 9.34 9.59
CA GLN A 11 11.27 8.20 9.13
C GLN A 11 10.71 7.69 7.80
N VAL A 12 11.57 7.11 6.96
CA VAL A 12 11.20 6.67 5.61
C VAL A 12 10.03 5.68 5.65
N MET A 13 10.03 4.73 6.59
CA MET A 13 8.96 3.75 6.70
C MET A 13 7.63 4.37 7.12
N SER A 14 7.64 5.24 8.14
CA SER A 14 6.46 6.00 8.56
C SER A 14 5.89 6.83 7.42
N ARG A 15 6.77 7.53 6.70
CA ARG A 15 6.39 8.29 5.51
C ARG A 15 5.75 7.42 4.45
N ARG A 16 6.38 6.30 4.12
CA ARG A 16 5.88 5.36 3.11
C ARG A 16 4.49 4.84 3.50
N MET A 17 4.32 4.41 4.75
CA MET A 17 3.04 3.90 5.24
C MET A 17 1.96 4.96 5.20
N PHE A 18 2.29 6.19 5.61
CA PHE A 18 1.37 7.32 5.53
C PHE A 18 0.96 7.63 4.10
N LEU A 19 1.89 7.65 3.14
CA LEU A 19 1.59 7.88 1.73
C LEU A 19 0.66 6.79 1.18
N ILE A 20 0.93 5.52 1.48
CA ILE A 20 0.05 4.40 1.09
C ILE A 20 -1.34 4.58 1.72
N ASN A 21 -1.42 4.91 3.01
CA ASN A 21 -2.68 5.13 3.71
C ASN A 21 -3.48 6.28 3.09
N HIS A 22 -2.81 7.37 2.73
CA HIS A 22 -3.42 8.50 2.05
C HIS A 22 -3.99 8.10 0.69
N LEU A 23 -3.25 7.32 -0.10
CA LEU A 23 -3.70 6.82 -1.40
C LEU A 23 -4.90 5.86 -1.28
N CYS A 24 -4.87 4.94 -0.30
CA CYS A 24 -6.02 4.08 0.01
C CYS A 24 -7.26 4.93 0.34
N GLY A 25 -7.11 5.93 1.22
CA GLY A 25 -8.22 6.81 1.60
C GLY A 25 -8.83 7.54 0.40
N LYS A 26 -8.02 7.97 -0.57
CA LYS A 26 -8.48 8.61 -1.81
C LYS A 26 -9.29 7.66 -2.71
N SER A 27 -9.00 6.36 -2.68
CA SER A 27 -9.74 5.33 -3.42
C SER A 27 -10.93 4.74 -2.64
N GLY A 28 -11.27 5.32 -1.49
CA GLY A 28 -12.37 4.88 -0.64
C GLY A 28 -12.10 3.53 0.03
N SER A 29 -10.85 3.10 0.09
CA SER A 29 -10.41 1.92 0.85
C SER A 29 -9.57 2.40 2.04
N ASP A 30 -9.28 1.52 3.00
CA ASP A 30 -8.20 1.78 3.94
C ASP A 30 -7.00 0.88 3.68
N ILE A 31 -5.91 1.20 4.37
CA ILE A 31 -4.65 0.46 4.25
C ILE A 31 -4.79 -1.00 4.71
N TYR A 32 -5.70 -1.28 5.66
CA TYR A 32 -5.96 -2.63 6.13
C TYR A 32 -6.60 -3.49 5.04
N TYR A 33 -7.51 -2.93 4.25
CA TYR A 33 -8.07 -3.63 3.10
C TYR A 33 -6.98 -4.01 2.08
N LEU A 34 -6.08 -3.08 1.72
CA LEU A 34 -4.96 -3.37 0.81
C LEU A 34 -4.07 -4.50 1.34
N PHE A 35 -3.59 -4.38 2.58
CA PHE A 35 -2.74 -5.43 3.16
C PHE A 35 -3.50 -6.74 3.37
N GLY A 36 -4.81 -6.69 3.60
CA GLY A 36 -5.69 -7.85 3.66
C GLY A 36 -5.73 -8.60 2.33
N LEU A 37 -5.91 -7.89 1.20
CA LEU A 37 -5.87 -8.48 -0.14
C LEU A 37 -4.51 -9.14 -0.42
N LEU A 38 -3.41 -8.45 -0.11
CA LEU A 38 -2.07 -8.98 -0.29
C LEU A 38 -1.87 -10.26 0.54
N ASN A 39 -2.26 -10.25 1.81
CA ASN A 39 -2.13 -11.43 2.68
C ASN A 39 -3.05 -12.57 2.25
N MET A 40 -4.28 -12.27 1.86
CA MET A 40 -5.24 -13.25 1.35
C MET A 40 -4.72 -13.94 0.09
N TYR A 41 -4.11 -13.18 -0.83
CA TYR A 41 -3.44 -13.75 -2.00
C TYR A 41 -2.30 -14.68 -1.62
N ASN A 42 -1.43 -14.26 -0.69
CA ASN A 42 -0.32 -15.12 -0.26
C ASN A 42 -0.81 -16.39 0.45
N ALA A 43 -1.88 -16.30 1.26
CA ALA A 43 -2.50 -17.44 1.92
C ALA A 43 -3.06 -18.44 0.90
N LYS A 44 -3.79 -17.97 -0.13
CA LYS A 44 -4.31 -18.83 -1.21
C LYS A 44 -3.20 -19.51 -2.01
N ASN A 45 -2.07 -18.83 -2.22
CA ASN A 45 -0.95 -19.32 -3.03
C ASN A 45 0.16 -20.01 -2.23
N ARG A 46 -0.06 -20.31 -0.94
CA ARG A 46 0.89 -21.03 -0.05
C ARG A 46 2.30 -20.42 0.00
N GLY A 47 2.43 -19.11 -0.17
CA GLY A 47 3.71 -18.40 -0.06
C GLY A 47 4.04 -18.00 1.38
N LYS A 48 5.32 -18.05 1.79
CA LYS A 48 5.77 -17.37 3.02
C LYS A 48 5.77 -15.87 2.77
N TRP A 49 4.93 -15.13 3.48
CA TRP A 49 4.82 -13.68 3.29
C TRP A 49 5.91 -12.93 4.03
N PHE A 50 6.65 -12.11 3.27
CA PHE A 50 7.33 -10.94 3.76
C PHE A 50 6.96 -9.86 2.74
N TRP A 51 6.55 -8.67 3.15
CA TRP A 51 6.18 -7.59 2.21
C TRP A 51 7.29 -7.22 1.19
N GLN A 52 8.53 -7.72 1.38
CA GLN A 52 9.63 -7.63 0.40
C GLN A 52 9.89 -8.92 -0.43
N LYS A 53 9.21 -10.04 -0.13
CA LYS A 53 9.35 -11.36 -0.77
C LYS A 53 8.00 -12.04 -1.03
N ALA A 54 6.99 -11.27 -1.42
CA ALA A 54 5.68 -11.84 -1.69
C ALA A 54 5.74 -12.84 -2.86
N ALA A 55 4.98 -13.93 -2.76
CA ALA A 55 4.94 -15.01 -3.75
C ALA A 55 3.97 -14.68 -4.90
N PHE A 56 3.98 -13.43 -5.39
CA PHE A 56 3.21 -13.06 -6.56
C PHE A 56 3.81 -13.74 -7.80
N THR A 57 2.96 -14.06 -8.77
CA THR A 57 3.39 -14.59 -10.08
C THR A 57 2.69 -13.86 -11.21
N GLY A 58 3.31 -13.82 -12.39
CA GLY A 58 2.71 -13.22 -13.58
C GLY A 58 2.46 -11.72 -13.46
N VAL A 59 1.40 -11.23 -14.11
CA VAL A 59 1.05 -9.79 -14.18
C VAL A 59 0.92 -9.15 -12.80
N LEU A 60 0.35 -9.87 -11.84
CA LEU A 60 0.17 -9.37 -10.48
C LEU A 60 1.50 -9.13 -9.75
N LYS A 61 2.54 -9.95 -10.05
CA LYS A 61 3.89 -9.71 -9.54
C LYS A 61 4.46 -8.42 -10.11
N ASP A 62 4.31 -8.22 -11.41
CA ASP A 62 4.85 -7.03 -12.07
C ASP A 62 4.17 -5.76 -11.54
N ASP A 63 2.86 -5.80 -11.30
CA ASP A 63 2.12 -4.66 -10.77
C ASP A 63 2.44 -4.40 -9.29
N PHE A 64 2.61 -5.46 -8.49
CA PHE A 64 3.13 -5.32 -7.12
C PHE A 64 4.53 -4.74 -7.10
N ASP A 65 5.47 -5.28 -7.88
CA ASP A 65 6.87 -4.86 -7.90
C ASP A 65 7.01 -3.41 -8.38
N LYS A 66 6.23 -3.00 -9.40
CA LYS A 66 6.17 -1.62 -9.88
C LYS A 66 5.67 -0.68 -8.78
N PHE A 67 4.53 -0.99 -8.16
CA PHE A 67 4.00 -0.17 -7.08
C PHE A 67 4.98 -0.10 -5.89
N ASN A 68 5.51 -1.24 -5.46
CA ASN A 68 6.43 -1.36 -4.34
C ASN A 68 7.72 -0.55 -4.57
N SER A 69 8.33 -0.70 -5.74
CA SER A 69 9.56 0.03 -6.11
C SER A 69 9.31 1.52 -6.30
N TYR A 70 8.14 1.90 -6.84
CA TYR A 70 7.75 3.29 -6.97
C TYR A 70 7.60 3.95 -5.60
N MET A 71 6.84 3.32 -4.69
CA MET A 71 6.62 3.84 -3.34
C MET A 71 7.90 3.92 -2.52
N ASP A 72 8.81 2.96 -2.69
CA ASP A 72 10.11 3.00 -2.03
C ASP A 72 10.95 4.19 -2.49
N ASN A 73 11.06 4.39 -3.81
CA ASN A 73 11.77 5.54 -4.38
C ASN A 73 11.12 6.87 -3.99
N PHE A 74 9.80 6.95 -4.06
CA PHE A 74 9.05 8.15 -3.70
C PHE A 74 9.25 8.50 -2.22
N ALA A 75 9.09 7.54 -1.31
CA ALA A 75 9.30 7.77 0.11
C ALA A 75 10.75 8.18 0.42
N ASN A 76 11.75 7.57 -0.22
CA ASN A 76 13.15 7.92 -0.02
C ASN A 76 13.48 9.34 -0.50
N LYS A 77 12.98 9.73 -1.68
CA LYS A 77 13.28 11.03 -2.31
C LYS A 77 12.35 12.16 -1.85
N PHE A 78 11.27 11.86 -1.14
CA PHE A 78 10.24 12.84 -0.72
C PHE A 78 10.80 14.12 -0.09
N LYS A 79 11.89 14.02 0.71
CA LYS A 79 12.55 15.18 1.33
C LYS A 79 13.05 16.20 0.33
N SER A 80 13.51 15.74 -0.83
CA SER A 80 14.04 16.58 -1.92
C SER A 80 12.97 17.14 -2.86
N TYR A 81 11.72 16.69 -2.74
CA TYR A 81 10.67 17.10 -3.67
C TYR A 81 10.04 18.43 -3.24
N ASP A 82 9.71 19.24 -4.24
CA ASP A 82 8.78 20.36 -4.11
C ASP A 82 7.32 19.85 -4.15
N GLN A 83 6.37 20.77 -3.94
CA GLN A 83 4.95 20.46 -3.92
C GLN A 83 4.48 19.81 -5.23
N ASN A 84 4.86 20.38 -6.37
CA ASN A 84 4.40 19.91 -7.68
C ASN A 84 4.89 18.49 -7.97
N HIS A 85 6.13 18.17 -7.59
CA HIS A 85 6.67 16.82 -7.69
C HIS A 85 5.97 15.85 -6.75
N ILE A 86 5.63 16.27 -5.52
CA ILE A 86 4.86 15.44 -4.59
C ILE A 86 3.49 15.11 -5.17
N ASP A 87 2.78 16.12 -5.69
CA ASP A 87 1.43 15.94 -6.23
C ASP A 87 1.44 15.01 -7.46
N LYS A 88 2.38 15.23 -8.38
CA LYS A 88 2.57 14.32 -9.52
C LYS A 88 2.92 12.90 -9.09
N SER A 89 3.78 12.73 -8.09
CA SER A 89 4.11 11.41 -7.57
C SER A 89 2.94 10.72 -6.87
N LEU A 90 2.06 11.48 -6.22
CA LEU A 90 0.82 10.95 -5.65
C LEU A 90 -0.15 10.49 -6.74
N GLU A 91 -0.28 11.23 -7.84
CA GLU A 91 -1.11 10.82 -8.98
C GLU A 91 -0.61 9.54 -9.64
N GLU A 92 0.69 9.44 -9.91
CA GLU A 92 1.30 8.24 -10.48
C GLU A 92 1.14 7.04 -9.53
N ALA A 93 1.36 7.24 -8.22
CA ALA A 93 1.16 6.19 -7.22
C ALA A 93 -0.31 5.74 -7.11
N ASP A 94 -1.26 6.66 -7.23
CA ASP A 94 -2.71 6.36 -7.22
C ASP A 94 -3.10 5.46 -8.39
N VAL A 95 -2.57 5.73 -9.59
CA VAL A 95 -2.78 4.88 -10.78
C VAL A 95 -2.24 3.46 -10.56
N LEU A 96 -1.00 3.36 -10.05
CA LEU A 96 -0.38 2.06 -9.77
C LEU A 96 -1.13 1.28 -8.69
N LEU A 97 -1.56 1.95 -7.62
CA LEU A 97 -2.30 1.33 -6.53
C LEU A 97 -3.66 0.82 -7.01
N LYS A 98 -4.42 1.63 -7.75
CA LYS A 98 -5.73 1.23 -8.28
C LYS A 98 -5.62 0.01 -9.18
N LYS A 99 -4.61 -0.03 -10.05
CA LYS A 99 -4.34 -1.19 -10.88
C LYS A 99 -4.07 -2.43 -10.02
N LEU A 100 -3.12 -2.34 -9.07
CA LEU A 100 -2.79 -3.46 -8.19
C LEU A 100 -4.00 -3.97 -7.41
N VAL A 101 -4.83 -3.08 -6.86
CA VAL A 101 -6.04 -3.46 -6.12
C VAL A 101 -7.04 -4.17 -7.02
N ALA A 102 -7.32 -3.63 -8.21
CA ALA A 102 -8.25 -4.26 -9.16
C ALA A 102 -7.78 -5.66 -9.60
N ASP A 103 -6.48 -5.83 -9.84
CA ASP A 103 -5.91 -7.13 -10.21
C ASP A 103 -5.94 -8.13 -9.04
N LEU A 104 -5.73 -7.67 -7.79
CA LEU A 104 -5.91 -8.50 -6.59
C LEU A 104 -7.36 -8.94 -6.43
N GLU A 105 -8.30 -8.01 -6.52
CA GLU A 105 -9.74 -8.29 -6.39
C GLU A 105 -10.20 -9.29 -7.45
N THR A 106 -9.81 -9.07 -8.70
CA THR A 106 -10.09 -9.98 -9.82
C THR A 106 -9.48 -11.36 -9.59
N SER A 107 -8.20 -11.43 -9.22
CA SER A 107 -7.52 -12.71 -8.99
C SER A 107 -8.07 -13.48 -7.78
N LEU A 108 -8.61 -12.77 -6.79
CA LEU A 108 -9.14 -13.37 -5.57
C LEU A 108 -10.64 -13.67 -5.64
N PHE A 109 -11.33 -13.19 -6.69
CA PHE A 109 -12.79 -13.18 -6.84
C PHE A 109 -13.46 -12.44 -5.68
N ILE A 110 -12.96 -11.24 -5.38
CA ILE A 110 -13.42 -10.40 -4.27
C ILE A 110 -14.25 -9.25 -4.82
N SER A 111 -15.42 -9.04 -4.23
CA SER A 111 -16.22 -7.85 -4.41
C SER A 111 -16.08 -6.96 -3.19
N LYS A 112 -15.44 -5.79 -3.34
CA LYS A 112 -15.15 -4.88 -2.22
C LYS A 112 -16.38 -4.63 -1.33
N GLU A 113 -17.53 -4.33 -1.92
CA GLU A 113 -18.77 -4.03 -1.18
C GLU A 113 -19.26 -5.18 -0.30
N GLN A 114 -18.96 -6.43 -0.68
CA GLN A 114 -19.46 -7.63 -0.01
C GLN A 114 -18.42 -8.23 0.94
N ASP A 115 -17.15 -8.18 0.55
CA ASP A 115 -16.07 -8.95 1.15
C ASP A 115 -15.11 -8.12 2.01
N GLU A 116 -15.28 -6.79 2.06
CA GLU A 116 -14.34 -5.89 2.75
C GLU A 116 -14.02 -6.32 4.19
N SER A 117 -15.05 -6.70 4.96
CA SER A 117 -14.87 -7.16 6.35
C SER A 117 -14.03 -8.43 6.42
N THR A 118 -14.31 -9.41 5.55
CA THR A 118 -13.56 -10.67 5.44
C THR A 118 -12.12 -10.43 5.03
N VAL A 119 -11.87 -9.60 4.03
CA VAL A 119 -10.52 -9.27 3.54
C VAL A 119 -9.66 -8.68 4.66
N ARG A 120 -10.22 -7.77 5.47
CA ARG A 120 -9.50 -7.15 6.60
C ARG A 120 -9.04 -8.16 7.65
N THR A 121 -9.72 -9.30 7.79
CA THR A 121 -9.31 -10.35 8.75
C THR A 121 -8.00 -11.04 8.35
N TYR A 122 -7.58 -10.95 7.09
CA TYR A 122 -6.33 -11.52 6.61
C TYR A 122 -5.09 -10.69 6.96
N VAL A 123 -5.26 -9.45 7.45
CA VAL A 123 -4.11 -8.66 7.91
C VAL A 123 -3.53 -9.33 9.15
N ASP A 124 -2.26 -9.74 9.08
CA ASP A 124 -1.58 -10.34 10.21
C ASP A 124 -1.19 -9.28 11.26
N GLU A 125 -1.04 -9.74 12.51
CA GLU A 125 -0.77 -8.85 13.65
C GLU A 125 0.56 -8.09 13.53
N ASN A 126 1.57 -8.64 12.84
CA ASN A 126 2.83 -7.92 12.64
C ASN A 126 2.62 -6.70 11.75
N ILE A 127 1.76 -6.83 10.74
CA ILE A 127 1.43 -5.72 9.83
C ILE A 127 0.49 -4.73 10.44
N LYS A 128 -0.50 -5.17 11.21
CA LYS A 128 -1.30 -4.23 12.00
C LYS A 128 -0.40 -3.40 12.91
N SER A 129 0.48 -4.05 13.66
CA SER A 129 1.45 -3.37 14.52
C SER A 129 2.36 -2.43 13.73
N LEU A 130 2.83 -2.83 12.54
CA LEU A 130 3.67 -1.98 11.70
C LEU A 130 2.92 -0.75 11.18
N ILE A 131 1.68 -0.92 10.72
CA ILE A 131 0.82 0.17 10.28
C ILE A 131 0.60 1.14 11.43
N ASP A 132 0.15 0.65 12.58
CA ASP A 132 -0.16 1.47 13.75
C ASP A 132 1.08 2.24 14.24
N GLN A 133 2.23 1.57 14.36
CA GLN A 133 3.48 2.23 14.76
C GLN A 133 3.95 3.26 13.74
N SER A 134 3.80 2.96 12.44
CA SER A 134 4.24 3.85 11.36
C SER A 134 3.38 5.11 11.25
N LEU A 135 2.09 4.99 11.55
CA LEU A 135 1.14 6.11 11.50
C LEU A 135 1.08 6.89 12.82
N LYS A 136 1.53 6.30 13.94
CA LYS A 136 1.56 6.96 15.25
C LYS A 136 2.49 8.17 15.23
N GLY A 137 1.91 9.36 15.42
CA GLY A 137 2.64 10.63 15.51
C GLY A 137 2.82 11.37 14.17
N LEU A 138 2.32 10.81 13.07
CA LEU A 138 2.06 11.51 11.81
C LEU A 138 0.64 12.07 11.76
#